data_AF-A0A7V2TVI0-F1
#
_entry.id   AF-A0A7V2TVI0-F1
#
_cell.length_a   1.000
_cell.length_b   1.000
_cell.length_c   1.000
_cell.angle_alpha   90.00
_cell.angle_beta   90.00
_cell.angle_gamma   90.00
#
_symmetry.space_group_name_H-M   'P 1'
#
loop_
_entity.id
_entity.type
_entity.pdbx_description
1 polymer ?
#
loop_
_entity_poly.entity_id
_entity_poly.type
_entity_poly.pdbx_seq_one_letter_code
_entity_poly.pdbx_strand_id
1 'polypeptide(L)'
;VIEDSCQACGSGYKGKKTGTLGALGTYSFDYVKTLTTGEGGMVVTDDPKLYERACEYHDHGHVHNPEVPRGEDPHRITGFNYRMTEIQGAFGLVQLDRLDHVLAEQRKNKGEIKRAIASIRQIQFRDLPDPEGDGGDTLAFFLPDAKLARAFHDHLAKSKVDTKILPSAMNWHFAGHWNHMIQFLPPYRTDAWPKSEALLKRAIALPISVKMGEEQKERIIDAVRQAAREILK
;
A
#
# COMPACT_ATOMS: atom_id res chain seq x y z
N VAL A 1 12.04 3.13 15.12
CA VAL A 1 10.81 2.74 14.38
C VAL A 1 11.13 2.80 12.90
N ILE A 2 10.73 1.79 12.12
CA ILE A 2 10.83 1.79 10.65
C ILE A 2 9.41 1.81 10.10
N GLU A 3 9.13 2.72 9.17
CA GLU A 3 7.84 2.84 8.51
C GLU A 3 7.88 2.21 7.12
N ASP A 4 7.15 1.12 6.92
CA ASP A 4 6.84 0.65 5.57
C ASP A 4 5.71 1.48 4.98
N SER A 5 6.08 2.45 4.14
CA SER A 5 5.15 3.32 3.40
C SER A 5 5.02 2.92 1.93
N CYS A 6 5.34 1.68 1.57
CA CYS A 6 5.31 1.20 0.19
C CYS A 6 3.90 1.22 -0.43
N GLN A 7 2.83 1.21 0.37
CA GLN A 7 1.44 1.42 -0.08
C GLN A 7 0.85 2.75 0.38
N ALA A 8 1.67 3.64 0.92
CA ALA A 8 1.24 4.90 1.52
C ALA A 8 2.02 6.11 0.97
N CYS A 9 2.75 5.98 -0.14
CA CYS A 9 3.48 7.10 -0.75
C CYS A 9 2.55 8.31 -0.95
N GLY A 10 2.94 9.46 -0.40
CA GLY A 10 2.17 10.70 -0.47
C GLY A 10 1.08 10.88 0.61
N SER A 11 0.73 9.81 1.34
CA SER A 11 -0.15 9.87 2.52
C SER A 11 0.49 10.65 3.66
N GLY A 12 -0.29 10.97 4.69
CA GLY A 12 0.18 11.71 5.86
C GLY A 12 -0.51 11.34 7.16
N TYR A 13 0.01 11.89 8.24
CA TYR A 13 -0.54 11.82 9.58
C TYR A 13 -0.12 13.06 10.36
N LYS A 14 -1.09 13.82 10.89
CA LYS A 14 -0.90 15.03 11.71
C LYS A 14 0.05 16.04 11.04
N GLY A 15 -0.17 16.30 9.75
CA GLY A 15 0.59 17.27 8.96
C GLY A 15 1.99 16.80 8.51
N LYS A 16 2.40 15.57 8.84
CA LYS A 16 3.64 14.96 8.34
C LYS A 16 3.34 13.86 7.33
N LYS A 17 4.22 13.65 6.34
CA LYS A 17 4.06 12.57 5.36
C LYS A 17 4.42 11.22 6.00
N THR A 18 3.73 10.15 5.60
CA THR A 18 4.09 8.80 6.05
C THR A 18 5.47 8.42 5.53
N GLY A 19 6.29 7.78 6.36
CA GLY A 19 7.70 7.54 6.08
C GLY A 19 8.65 8.56 6.70
N THR A 20 8.12 9.64 7.31
CA THR A 20 8.93 10.67 8.00
C THR A 20 8.55 10.86 9.47
N LEU A 21 7.82 9.91 10.05
CA LEU A 21 7.42 9.89 11.47
C LEU A 21 8.41 9.10 12.34
N GLY A 22 9.01 8.06 11.77
CA GLY A 22 9.98 7.17 12.40
C GLY A 22 11.43 7.54 12.07
N ALA A 23 12.34 6.60 12.34
CA ALA A 23 13.76 6.79 12.05
C ALA A 23 14.10 6.53 10.58
N LEU A 24 13.35 5.62 9.93
CA LEU A 24 13.47 5.28 8.52
C LEU A 24 12.08 5.08 7.93
N GLY A 25 11.86 5.62 6.74
CA GLY A 25 10.71 5.32 5.91
C GLY A 25 11.14 4.58 4.64
N THR A 26 10.26 3.72 4.13
CA THR A 26 10.46 3.05 2.84
C THR A 26 9.30 3.31 1.89
N TYR A 27 9.64 3.47 0.61
CA TYR A 27 8.67 3.55 -0.48
C TYR A 27 9.01 2.50 -1.53
N SER A 28 7.98 2.04 -2.22
CA SER A 28 8.09 1.15 -3.37
C SER A 28 7.57 1.86 -4.60
N PHE A 29 8.28 1.67 -5.70
CA PHE A 29 7.95 2.20 -7.02
C PHE A 29 7.76 1.07 -8.05
N ASP A 30 7.33 -0.10 -7.58
CA ASP A 30 6.85 -1.19 -8.44
C ASP A 30 5.67 -0.69 -9.31
N TYR A 31 5.42 -1.40 -10.42
CA TYR A 31 4.43 -1.09 -11.44
C TYR A 31 3.05 -0.75 -10.89
N VAL A 32 2.59 -1.42 -9.84
CA VAL A 32 1.24 -1.25 -9.29
C VAL A 32 1.13 -0.26 -8.14
N LYS A 33 2.20 0.48 -7.83
CA LYS A 33 2.22 1.47 -6.73
C LYS A 33 1.66 2.82 -7.17
N THR A 34 1.34 3.68 -6.18
CA THR A 34 0.83 5.04 -6.40
C THR A 34 1.74 5.87 -7.31
N LEU A 35 3.05 5.69 -7.13
CA LEU A 35 4.11 6.21 -7.99
C LEU A 35 4.90 5.01 -8.47
N THR A 36 5.21 4.91 -9.76
CA THR A 36 5.96 3.78 -10.32
C THR A 36 7.20 4.21 -11.09
N THR A 37 8.23 3.38 -11.03
CA THR A 37 9.40 3.42 -11.89
C THR A 37 9.60 2.14 -12.70
N GLY A 38 8.52 1.40 -12.93
CA GLY A 38 8.54 0.00 -13.38
C GLY A 38 8.93 -0.90 -12.22
N GLU A 39 10.18 -0.79 -11.79
CA GLU A 39 10.71 -1.34 -10.54
C GLU A 39 11.47 -0.25 -9.80
N GLY A 40 11.47 -0.27 -8.48
CA GLY A 40 12.25 0.68 -7.68
C GLY A 40 11.77 0.81 -6.24
N GLY A 41 12.51 1.60 -5.48
CA GLY A 41 12.17 1.94 -4.11
C GLY A 41 13.06 3.04 -3.58
N MET A 42 12.72 3.54 -2.40
CA MET A 42 13.45 4.61 -1.75
C MET A 42 13.44 4.38 -0.24
N VAL A 43 14.57 4.67 0.39
CA VAL A 43 14.69 4.79 1.84
C VAL A 43 14.84 6.26 2.18
N VAL A 44 14.09 6.75 3.15
CA VAL A 44 14.18 8.14 3.64
C VAL A 44 14.46 8.17 5.13
N THR A 45 15.21 9.16 5.58
CA THR A 45 15.54 9.39 6.99
C THR A 45 15.99 10.84 7.17
N ASP A 46 15.81 11.37 8.37
CA ASP A 46 16.38 12.64 8.82
C ASP A 46 17.70 12.47 9.59
N ASP A 47 18.13 11.23 9.85
CA ASP A 47 19.41 10.91 10.50
C ASP A 47 20.53 10.73 9.46
N PRO A 48 21.54 11.62 9.41
CA PRO A 48 22.64 11.52 8.47
C PRO A 48 23.41 10.19 8.56
N LYS A 49 23.53 9.60 9.75
CA LYS A 49 24.24 8.32 9.93
C LYS A 49 23.46 7.16 9.33
N LEU A 50 22.14 7.19 9.40
CA LEU A 50 21.29 6.18 8.77
C LEU A 50 21.28 6.36 7.25
N TYR A 51 21.28 7.60 6.76
CA TYR A 51 21.41 7.91 5.35
C TYR A 51 22.72 7.37 4.77
N GLU A 52 23.87 7.72 5.36
CA GLU A 52 25.18 7.23 4.92
C GLU A 52 25.24 5.70 4.87
N ARG A 53 24.75 5.04 5.93
CA ARG A 53 24.72 3.58 6.00
C ARG A 53 23.82 2.96 4.91
N ALA A 54 22.68 3.58 4.60
CA ALA A 54 21.78 3.11 3.56
C ALA A 54 22.41 3.25 2.17
N CYS A 55 23.02 4.41 1.88
CA CYS A 55 23.74 4.66 0.63
C CYS A 55 24.88 3.66 0.42
N GLU A 56 25.71 3.44 1.45
CA GLU A 56 26.78 2.44 1.38
C GLU A 56 26.23 1.04 1.11
N TYR A 57 25.24 0.59 1.90
CA TYR A 57 24.73 -0.79 1.78
C TYR A 57 24.07 -1.06 0.42
N HIS A 58 23.43 -0.04 -0.15
CA HIS A 58 22.80 -0.05 -1.48
C HIS A 58 23.82 -0.27 -2.61
N ASP A 59 25.07 0.13 -2.38
CA ASP A 59 26.09 0.20 -3.41
C ASP A 59 27.41 -0.46 -2.97
N HIS A 60 27.36 -1.75 -2.62
CA HIS A 60 28.52 -2.58 -2.27
C HIS A 60 29.39 -2.10 -1.09
N GLY A 61 28.92 -1.13 -0.30
CA GLY A 61 29.69 -0.52 0.79
C GLY A 61 30.46 0.73 0.40
N HIS A 62 30.33 1.22 -0.83
CA HIS A 62 30.96 2.45 -1.31
C HIS A 62 30.51 3.66 -0.48
N VAL A 63 31.47 4.45 0.02
CA VAL A 63 31.16 5.65 0.82
C VAL A 63 30.84 6.88 -0.04
N HIS A 64 30.98 6.77 -1.36
CA HIS A 64 30.71 7.85 -2.32
C HIS A 64 31.59 9.08 -2.08
N ASN A 65 32.88 8.89 -1.77
CA ASN A 65 33.81 9.99 -1.56
C ASN A 65 34.10 10.73 -2.88
N PRO A 66 33.71 12.00 -3.03
CA PRO A 66 33.88 12.74 -4.29
C PRO A 66 35.35 13.08 -4.61
N GLU A 67 36.24 12.97 -3.62
CA GLU A 67 37.66 13.33 -3.77
C GLU A 67 38.51 12.24 -4.44
N VAL A 68 37.97 11.03 -4.62
CA VAL A 68 38.68 9.89 -5.22
C VAL A 68 37.89 9.29 -6.38
N PRO A 69 38.57 8.71 -7.39
CA PRO A 69 37.90 7.96 -8.44
C PRO A 69 37.11 6.78 -7.87
N ARG A 70 36.05 6.35 -8.57
CA ARG A 70 35.19 5.23 -8.14
C ARG A 70 35.94 3.93 -7.80
N GLY A 71 37.01 3.63 -8.52
CA GLY A 71 37.83 2.43 -8.28
C GLY A 71 38.65 2.49 -6.98
N GLU A 72 38.80 3.67 -6.39
CA GLU A 72 39.57 3.94 -5.16
C GLU A 72 38.65 4.34 -4.00
N ASP A 73 37.34 4.47 -4.24
CA ASP A 73 36.34 4.83 -3.23
C ASP A 73 36.34 3.77 -2.11
N PRO A 74 36.60 4.17 -0.85
CA PRO A 74 36.76 3.20 0.23
C PRO A 74 35.41 2.59 0.63
N HIS A 75 35.48 1.52 1.42
CA HIS A 75 34.30 0.82 1.92
C HIS A 75 34.40 0.57 3.43
N ARG A 76 33.32 0.89 4.17
CA ARG A 76 33.25 0.73 5.64
C ARG A 76 32.46 -0.50 6.06
N ILE A 77 31.55 -0.96 5.21
CA ILE A 77 30.65 -2.09 5.45
C ILE A 77 30.56 -2.98 4.20
N THR A 78 29.98 -4.18 4.35
CA THR A 78 29.51 -4.96 3.20
C THR A 78 28.18 -4.41 2.71
N GLY A 79 27.95 -4.45 1.40
CA GLY A 79 26.68 -4.07 0.77
C GLY A 79 26.28 -5.01 -0.37
N PHE A 80 25.13 -4.72 -0.98
CA PHE A 80 24.62 -5.37 -2.18
C PHE A 80 24.54 -4.37 -3.32
N ASN A 81 24.11 -4.81 -4.50
CA ASN A 81 23.74 -3.92 -5.59
C ASN A 81 22.22 -3.80 -5.65
N TYR A 82 21.68 -2.70 -5.13
CA TYR A 82 20.27 -2.33 -5.35
C TYR A 82 20.15 -1.06 -6.20
N ARG A 83 21.22 -0.65 -6.90
CA ARG A 83 21.28 0.60 -7.67
C ARG A 83 20.14 0.69 -8.66
N MET A 84 19.47 1.83 -8.64
CA MET A 84 18.46 2.20 -9.62
C MET A 84 19.15 2.79 -10.85
N THR A 85 18.60 2.55 -12.04
CA THR A 85 19.14 3.14 -13.27
C THR A 85 18.69 4.60 -13.44
N GLU A 86 19.49 5.39 -14.15
CA GLU A 86 19.14 6.78 -14.49
C GLU A 86 17.80 6.90 -15.24
N ILE A 87 17.48 5.91 -16.09
CA ILE A 87 16.20 5.88 -16.83
C ILE A 87 15.03 5.75 -15.84
N GLN A 88 15.14 4.86 -14.86
CA GLN A 88 14.12 4.72 -13.82
C GLN A 88 14.03 5.99 -12.97
N GLY A 89 15.17 6.62 -12.64
CA GLY A 89 15.22 7.88 -11.91
C GLY A 89 14.50 9.02 -12.65
N ALA A 90 14.82 9.22 -13.92
CA ALA A 90 14.19 10.23 -14.77
C ALA A 90 12.68 10.03 -14.90
N PHE A 91 12.23 8.78 -15.07
CA PHE A 91 10.81 8.45 -15.12
C PHE A 91 10.12 8.68 -13.76
N GLY A 92 10.80 8.36 -12.66
CA GLY A 92 10.33 8.61 -11.29
C GLY A 92 10.12 10.09 -10.99
N LEU A 93 11.01 10.98 -11.45
CA LEU A 93 10.85 12.43 -11.30
C LEU A 93 9.55 12.93 -11.94
N VAL A 94 9.26 12.50 -13.18
CA VAL A 94 8.01 12.87 -13.87
C VAL A 94 6.76 12.35 -13.14
N GLN A 95 6.85 11.17 -12.52
CA GLN A 95 5.75 10.62 -11.72
C GLN A 95 5.58 11.36 -10.39
N LEU A 96 6.69 11.75 -9.75
CA LEU A 96 6.69 12.50 -8.49
C LEU A 96 6.02 13.86 -8.64
N ASP A 97 6.30 14.57 -9.75
CA ASP A 97 5.66 15.84 -10.08
C ASP A 97 4.12 15.75 -10.20
N ARG A 98 3.59 14.53 -10.42
CA ARG A 98 2.15 14.27 -10.56
C ARG A 98 1.51 13.69 -9.30
N LEU A 99 2.29 13.41 -8.25
CA LEU A 99 1.83 12.69 -7.07
C LEU A 99 0.63 13.38 -6.41
N ASP A 100 0.68 14.70 -6.25
CA ASP A 100 -0.43 15.45 -5.63
C ASP A 100 -1.74 15.34 -6.43
N HIS A 101 -1.65 15.37 -7.76
CA HIS A 101 -2.81 15.15 -8.64
C HIS A 101 -3.35 13.72 -8.51
N VAL A 102 -2.47 12.72 -8.49
CA VAL A 102 -2.83 11.30 -8.31
C VAL A 102 -3.61 11.10 -7.00
N LEU A 103 -3.11 11.63 -5.89
CA LEU A 103 -3.75 11.55 -4.59
C LEU A 103 -5.10 12.28 -4.58
N ALA A 104 -5.16 13.48 -5.17
CA ALA A 104 -6.40 14.27 -5.23
C ALA A 104 -7.52 13.52 -5.97
N GLU A 105 -7.23 12.93 -7.14
CA GLU A 105 -8.21 12.17 -7.90
C GLU A 105 -8.64 10.89 -7.16
N GLN A 106 -7.71 10.17 -6.55
CA GLN A 106 -8.05 8.98 -5.76
C GLN A 106 -8.93 9.32 -4.56
N ARG A 107 -8.59 10.38 -3.81
CA ARG A 107 -9.41 10.87 -2.68
C ARG A 107 -10.81 11.28 -3.13
N LYS A 108 -10.92 11.99 -4.25
CA LYS A 108 -12.20 12.38 -4.86
C LYS A 108 -13.04 11.15 -5.19
N ASN A 109 -12.50 10.21 -5.98
CA ASN A 109 -13.19 9.00 -6.41
C ASN A 109 -13.61 8.13 -5.21
N LYS A 110 -12.70 7.93 -4.25
CA LYS A 110 -12.99 7.23 -2.99
C LYS A 110 -14.13 7.89 -2.22
N GLY A 111 -14.11 9.22 -2.11
CA GLY A 111 -15.11 10.00 -1.40
C GLY A 111 -16.50 9.86 -2.04
N GLU A 112 -16.58 9.93 -3.37
CA GLU A 112 -17.83 9.76 -4.13
C GLU A 112 -18.45 8.37 -3.92
N ILE A 113 -17.66 7.31 -4.10
CA ILE A 113 -18.12 5.93 -3.88
C ILE A 113 -18.52 5.72 -2.42
N LYS A 114 -17.70 6.18 -1.46
CA LYS A 114 -17.99 6.06 -0.02
C LYS A 114 -19.31 6.72 0.34
N ARG A 115 -19.57 7.94 -0.13
CA ARG A 115 -20.84 8.65 0.11
C ARG A 115 -22.04 7.89 -0.46
N ALA A 116 -21.92 7.36 -1.68
CA ALA A 116 -23.01 6.66 -2.36
C ALA A 116 -23.45 5.36 -1.66
N ILE A 117 -22.56 4.73 -0.90
CA ILE A 117 -22.82 3.45 -0.21
C ILE A 117 -22.91 3.61 1.32
N ALA A 118 -22.75 4.83 1.86
CA ALA A 118 -22.70 5.08 3.29
C ALA A 118 -24.01 4.80 4.05
N SER A 119 -25.15 4.76 3.35
CA SER A 119 -26.46 4.46 3.96
C SER A 119 -26.67 2.98 4.28
N ILE A 120 -25.76 2.09 3.83
CA ILE A 120 -25.85 0.65 4.07
C ILE A 120 -25.37 0.36 5.50
N ARG A 121 -26.30 0.13 6.43
CA ARG A 121 -26.04 0.05 7.88
C ARG A 121 -25.05 -1.04 8.30
N GLN A 122 -25.02 -2.14 7.56
CA GLN A 122 -24.18 -3.31 7.84
C GLN A 122 -22.72 -3.15 7.35
N ILE A 123 -22.43 -2.07 6.60
CA ILE A 123 -21.07 -1.74 6.17
C ILE A 123 -20.40 -0.86 7.22
N GLN A 124 -19.32 -1.34 7.80
CA GLN A 124 -18.46 -0.56 8.69
C GLN A 124 -17.20 -0.13 7.94
N PHE A 125 -17.05 1.16 7.62
CA PHE A 125 -15.83 1.64 6.99
C PHE A 125 -14.60 1.51 7.90
N ARG A 126 -13.42 1.31 7.30
CA ARG A 126 -12.14 1.34 8.03
C ARG A 126 -11.97 2.69 8.71
N ASP A 127 -11.57 2.64 9.98
CA ASP A 127 -11.19 3.83 10.74
C ASP A 127 -9.95 4.49 10.13
N LEU A 128 -9.96 5.82 10.07
CA LEU A 128 -8.85 6.63 9.54
C LEU A 128 -8.41 7.56 10.67
N PRO A 129 -7.29 7.25 11.35
CA PRO A 129 -6.80 8.08 12.46
C PRO A 129 -6.54 9.55 12.09
N ASP A 130 -6.28 9.82 10.82
CA ASP A 130 -6.24 11.14 10.22
C ASP A 130 -6.87 11.08 8.82
N PRO A 131 -8.16 11.47 8.66
CA PRO A 131 -8.84 11.43 7.37
C PRO A 131 -8.20 12.32 6.29
N GLU A 132 -7.60 13.44 6.67
CA GLU A 132 -6.92 14.37 5.73
C GLU A 132 -5.61 13.78 5.21
N GLY A 133 -5.01 12.88 5.99
CA GLY A 133 -3.79 12.15 5.66
C GLY A 133 -3.98 10.95 4.73
N ASP A 134 -5.22 10.51 4.46
CA ASP A 134 -5.50 9.28 3.70
C ASP A 134 -4.99 9.36 2.24
N GLY A 135 -4.34 8.31 1.74
CA GLY A 135 -3.80 8.27 0.37
C GLY A 135 -4.87 8.09 -0.71
N GLY A 136 -6.05 7.55 -0.36
CA GLY A 136 -7.21 7.48 -1.25
C GLY A 136 -7.25 6.26 -2.19
N ASP A 137 -6.18 5.48 -2.32
CA ASP A 137 -6.06 4.38 -3.30
C ASP A 137 -6.95 3.15 -3.04
N THR A 138 -7.57 3.08 -1.85
CA THR A 138 -8.35 1.93 -1.40
C THR A 138 -9.52 2.37 -0.54
N LEU A 139 -10.73 1.92 -0.87
CA LEU A 139 -11.89 2.02 0.02
C LEU A 139 -12.11 0.69 0.74
N ALA A 140 -11.68 0.62 1.99
CA ALA A 140 -11.83 -0.56 2.83
C ALA A 140 -13.03 -0.45 3.79
N PHE A 141 -13.78 -1.53 3.89
CA PHE A 141 -14.87 -1.68 4.86
C PHE A 141 -15.00 -3.12 5.33
N PHE A 142 -15.75 -3.32 6.41
CA PHE A 142 -15.97 -4.60 7.06
C PHE A 142 -17.45 -4.95 7.05
N LEU A 143 -17.73 -6.24 6.85
CA LEU A 143 -19.06 -6.82 7.00
C LEU A 143 -19.24 -7.51 8.36
N PRO A 144 -20.46 -7.89 8.76
CA PRO A 144 -20.71 -8.44 10.09
C PRO A 144 -19.91 -9.72 10.38
N ASP A 145 -19.77 -10.60 9.40
CA ASP A 145 -19.00 -11.85 9.52
C ASP A 145 -18.31 -12.28 8.20
N ALA A 146 -17.47 -13.32 8.30
CA ALA A 146 -16.64 -13.81 7.20
C ALA A 146 -17.44 -14.51 6.10
N LYS A 147 -18.58 -15.13 6.43
CA LYS A 147 -19.45 -15.79 5.46
C LYS A 147 -20.13 -14.74 4.59
N LEU A 148 -20.62 -13.67 5.20
CA LEU A 148 -21.19 -12.52 4.48
C LEU A 148 -20.13 -11.84 3.61
N ALA A 149 -18.91 -11.60 4.13
CA ALA A 149 -17.82 -11.02 3.34
C ALA A 149 -17.47 -11.85 2.10
N ARG A 150 -17.42 -13.18 2.23
CA ARG A 150 -17.18 -14.08 1.09
C ARG A 150 -18.32 -14.01 0.06
N ALA A 151 -19.57 -14.13 0.49
CA ALA A 151 -20.71 -14.03 -0.41
C ALA A 151 -20.76 -12.66 -1.11
N PHE A 152 -20.40 -11.59 -0.39
CA PHE A 152 -20.35 -10.23 -0.93
C PHE A 152 -19.26 -10.10 -2.00
N HIS A 153 -18.07 -10.61 -1.74
CA HIS A 153 -16.98 -10.68 -2.72
C HIS A 153 -17.38 -11.49 -3.97
N ASP A 154 -18.00 -12.67 -3.79
CA ASP A 154 -18.47 -13.50 -4.91
C ASP A 154 -19.50 -12.76 -5.78
N HIS A 155 -20.36 -11.94 -5.17
CA HIS A 155 -21.31 -11.09 -5.89
C HIS A 155 -20.59 -9.97 -6.66
N LEU A 156 -19.65 -9.26 -6.03
CA LEU A 156 -18.85 -8.23 -6.71
C LEU A 156 -18.11 -8.80 -7.94
N ALA A 157 -17.51 -9.98 -7.80
CA ALA A 157 -16.82 -10.66 -8.89
C ALA A 157 -17.74 -10.99 -10.07
N LYS A 158 -18.97 -11.47 -9.81
CA LYS A 158 -19.98 -11.71 -10.85
C LYS A 158 -20.37 -10.42 -11.58
N SER A 159 -20.35 -9.30 -10.87
CA SER A 159 -20.60 -7.95 -11.40
C SER A 159 -19.35 -7.29 -12.01
N LYS A 160 -18.26 -8.06 -12.20
CA LYS A 160 -16.97 -7.58 -12.75
C LYS A 160 -16.37 -6.42 -11.95
N VAL A 161 -16.50 -6.48 -10.64
CA VAL A 161 -15.87 -5.57 -9.68
C VAL A 161 -14.88 -6.37 -8.84
N ASP A 162 -13.59 -6.16 -9.12
CA ASP A 162 -12.51 -6.80 -8.38
C ASP A 162 -12.26 -6.12 -7.03
N THR A 163 -11.62 -6.86 -6.12
CA THR A 163 -11.14 -6.32 -4.84
C THR A 163 -9.61 -6.31 -4.79
N LYS A 164 -9.06 -5.30 -4.12
CA LYS A 164 -7.63 -5.12 -3.89
C LYS A 164 -7.24 -5.80 -2.59
N ILE A 165 -6.36 -6.79 -2.65
CA ILE A 165 -5.77 -7.49 -1.49
C ILE A 165 -6.77 -8.23 -0.60
N LEU A 166 -7.78 -7.55 -0.05
CA LEU A 166 -8.78 -8.11 0.84
C LEU A 166 -10.14 -8.21 0.13
N PRO A 167 -10.73 -9.42 0.03
CA PRO A 167 -10.18 -10.72 0.45
C PRO A 167 -9.29 -11.42 -0.60
N SER A 168 -9.18 -10.88 -1.83
CA SER A 168 -8.65 -11.59 -3.01
C SER A 168 -7.21 -12.15 -2.90
N ALA A 169 -6.34 -11.59 -2.06
CA ALA A 169 -4.91 -11.94 -2.01
C ALA A 169 -4.38 -12.09 -0.56
N MET A 170 -5.21 -12.60 0.36
CA MET A 170 -4.80 -12.83 1.76
C MET A 170 -3.53 -13.70 1.89
N ASN A 171 -3.36 -14.70 1.03
CA ASN A 171 -2.16 -15.57 1.04
C ASN A 171 -0.84 -14.83 0.77
N TRP A 172 -0.90 -13.62 0.21
CA TRP A 172 0.27 -12.77 -0.07
C TRP A 172 0.39 -11.58 0.89
N HIS A 173 -0.65 -11.30 1.69
CA HIS A 173 -0.75 -10.05 2.46
C HIS A 173 -1.11 -10.27 3.94
N PHE A 174 -1.16 -11.52 4.39
CA PHE A 174 -1.35 -11.86 5.80
C PHE A 174 -0.35 -12.94 6.22
N ALA A 175 0.52 -12.58 7.17
CA ALA A 175 1.56 -13.45 7.68
C ALA A 175 1.03 -14.83 8.12
N GLY A 176 -0.16 -14.88 8.73
CA GLY A 176 -0.79 -16.13 9.17
C GLY A 176 -0.93 -17.21 8.08
N HIS A 177 -0.84 -16.85 6.80
CA HIS A 177 -0.95 -17.77 5.66
C HIS A 177 0.38 -18.01 4.92
N TRP A 178 1.48 -17.40 5.35
CA TRP A 178 2.80 -17.46 4.67
C TRP A 178 3.61 -18.72 4.97
N ASN A 179 2.98 -19.89 4.91
CA ASN A 179 3.65 -21.16 5.16
C ASN A 179 4.87 -21.36 4.24
N HIS A 180 4.82 -20.84 3.02
CA HIS A 180 5.90 -20.96 2.03
C HIS A 180 7.17 -20.14 2.34
N MET A 181 7.08 -19.02 3.09
CA MET A 181 8.24 -18.13 3.33
C MET A 181 8.89 -18.35 4.71
N ILE A 182 8.08 -18.60 5.73
CA ILE A 182 8.51 -18.39 7.13
C ILE A 182 8.27 -19.60 8.03
N GLN A 183 7.84 -20.74 7.46
CA GLN A 183 7.78 -22.02 8.18
C GLN A 183 9.13 -22.48 8.75
N PHE A 184 10.24 -21.99 8.20
CA PHE A 184 11.60 -22.39 8.60
C PHE A 184 12.26 -21.42 9.60
N LEU A 185 11.57 -20.37 10.04
CA LEU A 185 12.11 -19.39 10.97
C LEU A 185 11.54 -19.64 12.37
N PRO A 186 12.28 -20.23 13.32
CA PRO A 186 11.84 -20.31 14.71
C PRO A 186 11.85 -18.91 15.36
N PRO A 187 10.87 -18.54 16.22
CA PRO A 187 9.64 -19.26 16.60
C PRO A 187 8.39 -18.74 15.85
N TYR A 188 8.37 -18.83 14.52
CA TYR A 188 7.21 -18.39 13.74
C TYR A 188 6.01 -19.32 13.94
N ARG A 189 4.83 -18.71 14.14
CA ARG A 189 3.57 -19.40 14.44
C ARG A 189 2.44 -18.81 13.62
N THR A 190 1.85 -19.62 12.73
CA THR A 190 0.76 -19.20 11.83
C THR A 190 -0.54 -18.87 12.57
N ASP A 191 -0.70 -19.42 13.78
CA ASP A 191 -1.83 -19.19 14.67
C ASP A 191 -1.67 -17.97 15.60
N ALA A 192 -0.60 -17.19 15.45
CA ALA A 192 -0.28 -16.09 16.36
C ALA A 192 -1.21 -14.87 16.26
N TRP A 193 -2.04 -14.74 15.22
CA TRP A 193 -2.84 -13.52 14.96
C TRP A 193 -4.36 -13.78 14.79
N PRO A 194 -5.05 -14.44 15.75
CA PRO A 194 -6.47 -14.75 15.61
C PRO A 194 -7.36 -13.50 15.52
N LYS A 195 -7.02 -12.42 16.24
CA LYS A 195 -7.75 -11.14 16.18
C LYS A 195 -7.63 -10.49 14.80
N SER A 196 -6.42 -10.48 14.23
CA SER A 196 -6.18 -9.93 12.90
C SER A 196 -6.87 -10.75 11.83
N GLU A 197 -6.78 -12.08 11.90
CA GLU A 197 -7.45 -12.95 10.93
C GLU A 197 -8.97 -12.77 10.96
N ALA A 198 -9.58 -12.72 12.16
CA ALA A 198 -11.01 -12.48 12.32
C ALA A 198 -11.46 -11.11 11.76
N LEU A 199 -10.61 -10.08 11.84
CA LEU A 199 -10.86 -8.78 11.24
C LEU A 199 -10.74 -8.82 9.71
N LEU A 200 -9.63 -9.36 9.19
CA LEU A 200 -9.34 -9.40 7.76
C LEU A 200 -10.31 -10.29 6.98
N LYS A 201 -10.78 -11.39 7.56
CA LYS A 201 -11.79 -12.27 6.95
C LYS A 201 -13.14 -11.58 6.69
N ARG A 202 -13.38 -10.43 7.33
CA ARG A 202 -14.60 -9.62 7.16
C ARG A 202 -14.40 -8.42 6.24
N ALA A 203 -13.17 -8.19 5.77
CA ALA A 203 -12.81 -6.99 5.04
C ALA A 203 -13.05 -7.13 3.54
N ILE A 204 -13.60 -6.07 2.94
CA ILE A 204 -13.64 -5.83 1.51
C ILE A 204 -12.84 -4.56 1.23
N ALA A 205 -11.90 -4.61 0.30
CA ALA A 205 -11.12 -3.47 -0.13
C ALA A 205 -11.32 -3.22 -1.63
N LEU A 206 -12.02 -2.13 -1.95
CA LEU A 206 -12.24 -1.73 -3.34
C LEU A 206 -11.03 -0.92 -3.84
N PRO A 207 -10.44 -1.26 -4.99
CA PRO A 207 -9.38 -0.47 -5.61
C PRO A 207 -9.93 0.88 -6.08
N ILE A 208 -9.17 1.94 -5.84
CA ILE A 208 -9.51 3.28 -6.32
C ILE A 208 -8.46 3.74 -7.33
N SER A 209 -8.81 3.65 -8.61
CA SER A 209 -8.01 4.14 -9.71
C SER A 209 -8.01 5.67 -9.79
N VAL A 210 -6.90 6.23 -10.29
CA VAL A 210 -6.76 7.67 -10.57
C VAL A 210 -7.76 8.10 -11.64
N LYS A 211 -7.75 7.43 -12.80
CA LYS A 211 -8.72 7.64 -13.87
C LYS A 211 -9.89 6.70 -13.65
N MET A 212 -11.01 7.24 -13.17
CA MET A 212 -12.24 6.49 -12.96
C MET A 212 -13.42 7.25 -13.57
N GLY A 213 -13.91 6.76 -14.71
CA GLY A 213 -15.09 7.35 -15.36
C GLY A 213 -16.37 7.12 -14.54
N GLU A 214 -17.42 7.90 -14.83
CA GLU A 214 -18.72 7.77 -14.16
C GLU A 214 -19.27 6.34 -14.24
N GLU A 215 -19.22 5.71 -15.42
CA GLU A 215 -19.70 4.33 -15.63
C GLU A 215 -18.99 3.32 -14.70
N GLN A 216 -17.67 3.48 -14.50
CA GLN A 216 -16.93 2.59 -13.60
C GLN A 216 -17.34 2.81 -12.14
N LYS A 217 -17.52 4.06 -11.72
CA LYS A 217 -18.00 4.39 -10.37
C LYS A 217 -19.40 3.84 -10.14
N GLU A 218 -20.32 4.07 -11.07
CA GLU A 218 -21.69 3.55 -11.03
C GLU A 218 -21.71 2.03 -10.95
N ARG A 219 -20.92 1.34 -11.79
CA ARG A 219 -20.79 -0.14 -11.72
C ARG A 219 -20.38 -0.62 -10.33
N ILE A 220 -19.40 0.03 -9.71
CA ILE A 220 -18.95 -0.32 -8.35
C ILE A 220 -20.08 -0.06 -7.33
N ILE A 221 -20.71 1.10 -7.40
CA ILE A 221 -21.77 1.52 -6.48
C ILE A 221 -22.97 0.56 -6.57
N ASP A 222 -23.40 0.24 -7.78
CA ASP A 222 -24.56 -0.63 -8.01
C ASP A 222 -24.28 -2.06 -7.59
N ALA A 223 -23.09 -2.60 -7.88
CA ALA A 223 -22.67 -3.92 -7.42
C ALA A 223 -22.66 -4.00 -5.89
N VAL A 224 -22.16 -2.97 -5.20
CA VAL A 224 -22.17 -2.90 -3.72
C VAL A 224 -23.59 -2.82 -3.18
N ARG A 225 -24.45 -1.99 -3.76
CA ARG A 225 -25.86 -1.84 -3.34
C ARG A 225 -26.66 -3.12 -3.57
N GLN A 226 -26.44 -3.79 -4.70
CA GLN A 226 -27.11 -5.04 -5.02
C GLN A 226 -26.65 -6.16 -4.07
N ALA A 227 -25.34 -6.30 -3.87
CA ALA A 227 -24.78 -7.24 -2.90
C ALA A 227 -25.36 -6.99 -1.50
N ALA A 228 -25.44 -5.73 -1.07
CA ALA A 228 -26.02 -5.39 0.23
C ALA A 228 -27.50 -5.80 0.36
N ARG A 229 -28.33 -5.55 -0.65
CA ARG A 229 -29.75 -5.95 -0.66
C ARG A 229 -29.95 -7.47 -0.63
N GLU A 230 -29.10 -8.20 -1.35
CA GLU A 230 -29.25 -9.65 -1.49
C GLU A 230 -28.67 -10.42 -0.30
N ILE A 231 -27.58 -9.93 0.28
CA ILE A 231 -26.72 -10.70 1.20
C ILE A 231 -26.84 -10.20 2.65
N LEU A 232 -26.96 -8.88 2.88
CA LEU A 232 -26.86 -8.29 4.22
C LEU A 232 -28.22 -8.10 4.92
N LYS A 233 -29.23 -8.90 4.55
CA LYS A 233 -30.62 -8.81 5.04
C LYS A 233 -30.73 -8.52 6.53
#